data_AF-A0A6P7GMU4-F1
#
_entry.id   AF-A0A6P7GMU4-F1
#
_cell.length_a   1.000
_cell.length_b   1.000
_cell.length_c   1.000
_cell.angle_alpha   90.00
_cell.angle_beta   90.00
_cell.angle_gamma   90.00
#
_symmetry.space_group_name_H-M   'P 1'
#
loop_
_entity.id
_entity.type
_entity.pdbx_description
1 polymer ?
#
loop_
_entity_poly.entity_id
_entity_poly.type
_entity_poly.pdbx_seq_one_letter_code
_entity_poly.pdbx_strand_id
1 'polypeptide(L)'
;MLEASAKLAVEAIGNIRTVVSLGCEKVFMEQYIKELLPYQKMARKKSHYRGIIVGLARSLMLFAYVAGIRYGINLIISGDCPYGTIFIVCEVMIVGTWSVGNALSLSPNFQKGLVAASRIITLLERQPVVQNMPDALNFLWINMLMDRTSIDV
;
A
#
# COMPACT_ATOMS: atom_id res chain seq x y z
N MET A 1 -6.94 -3.99 14.50
CA MET A 1 -8.37 -3.63 14.54
C MET A 1 -9.07 -4.04 13.25
N LEU A 2 -8.73 -3.48 12.08
CA LEU A 2 -9.27 -3.99 10.81
C LEU A 2 -8.96 -5.48 10.57
N GLU A 3 -7.77 -5.93 10.98
CA GLU A 3 -7.39 -7.35 10.91
C GLU A 3 -8.30 -8.26 11.75
N ALA A 4 -8.79 -7.79 12.90
CA ALA A 4 -9.67 -8.58 13.77
C ALA A 4 -11.07 -8.71 13.16
N SER A 5 -11.66 -7.62 12.67
CA SER A 5 -12.94 -7.64 11.95
C SER A 5 -12.85 -8.45 10.65
N ALA A 6 -11.73 -8.34 9.93
CA ALA A 6 -11.48 -9.12 8.72
C ALA A 6 -11.35 -10.61 9.02
N LYS A 7 -10.62 -10.98 10.07
CA LYS A 7 -10.50 -12.38 10.52
C LYS A 7 -11.86 -12.95 10.90
N LEU A 8 -12.67 -12.21 11.67
CA LEU A 8 -14.01 -12.63 12.09
C LEU A 8 -14.95 -12.82 10.90
N ALA A 9 -14.88 -11.95 9.89
CA ALA A 9 -15.62 -12.11 8.65
C ALA A 9 -15.17 -13.34 7.84
N VAL A 10 -13.85 -13.57 7.72
CA VAL A 10 -13.29 -14.74 7.03
C VAL A 10 -13.72 -16.04 7.72
N GLU A 11 -13.73 -16.07 9.05
CA GLU A 11 -14.15 -17.23 9.85
C GLU A 11 -15.65 -17.52 9.68
N ALA A 12 -16.50 -16.49 9.70
CA ALA A 12 -17.93 -16.63 9.47
C ALA A 12 -18.26 -17.11 8.04
N ILE A 13 -17.55 -16.61 7.03
CA ILE A 13 -17.74 -17.02 5.63
C ILE A 13 -17.22 -18.44 5.40
N GLY A 14 -16.04 -18.77 5.94
CA GLY A 14 -15.45 -20.11 5.82
C GLY A 14 -16.34 -21.20 6.42
N ASN A 15 -17.09 -20.88 7.47
CA ASN A 15 -17.98 -21.79 8.17
C ASN A 15 -19.47 -21.45 7.98
N ILE A 16 -19.86 -20.88 6.84
CA ILE A 16 -21.24 -20.39 6.62
C ILE A 16 -22.34 -21.42 6.90
N ARG A 17 -22.11 -22.71 6.57
CA ARG A 17 -23.10 -23.77 6.84
C ARG A 17 -23.37 -23.97 8.33
N THR A 18 -22.34 -23.86 9.17
CA THR A 18 -22.50 -24.02 10.63
C THR A 18 -23.15 -22.79 11.25
N VAL A 19 -22.83 -21.60 10.75
CA VAL A 19 -23.45 -20.34 11.18
C VAL A 19 -24.95 -20.34 10.89
N VAL A 20 -25.35 -20.77 9.69
CA VAL A 20 -26.76 -20.87 9.28
C VAL A 20 -27.47 -21.98 10.07
N SER A 21 -26.84 -23.15 10.24
CA SER A 21 -27.47 -24.25 11.01
C SER A 21 -27.68 -23.91 12.48
N LEU A 22 -26.85 -23.03 13.05
CA LEU A 22 -26.97 -22.57 14.44
C LEU A 22 -27.80 -21.28 14.56
N GLY A 23 -28.19 -20.65 13.45
CA GLY A 23 -28.93 -19.37 13.46
C GLY A 23 -28.16 -18.19 14.07
N CYS A 24 -26.83 -18.27 14.15
CA CYS A 24 -25.99 -17.32 14.89
C CYS A 24 -25.55 -16.08 14.08
N GLU A 25 -26.14 -15.85 12.91
CA GLU A 25 -25.75 -14.76 11.99
C GLU A 25 -25.74 -13.38 12.67
N LYS A 26 -26.77 -13.10 13.50
CA LYS A 26 -26.89 -11.84 14.24
C LYS A 26 -25.75 -11.62 15.23
N VAL A 27 -25.28 -12.68 15.88
CA VAL A 27 -24.21 -12.61 16.88
C VAL A 27 -22.88 -12.24 16.22
N PHE A 28 -22.56 -12.86 15.08
CA PHE A 28 -21.37 -12.51 14.30
C PHE A 28 -21.46 -11.09 13.74
N MET A 29 -22.65 -10.66 13.31
CA MET A 29 -22.86 -9.31 12.80
C MET A 29 -22.68 -8.24 13.89
N GLU A 30 -23.21 -8.46 15.09
CA GLU A 30 -23.02 -7.57 16.23
C GLU A 30 -21.55 -7.47 16.66
N GLN A 31 -20.84 -8.60 16.71
CA GLN A 31 -19.40 -8.62 17.00
C GLN A 31 -18.59 -7.86 15.93
N TYR A 32 -18.93 -8.04 14.66
CA TYR A 32 -18.30 -7.31 13.57
C TYR A 32 -18.51 -5.80 13.69
N ILE A 33 -19.74 -5.35 13.96
CA ILE A 33 -20.07 -3.93 14.15
C ILE A 33 -19.33 -3.36 15.37
N LYS A 34 -19.28 -4.11 16.48
CA LYS A 34 -18.59 -3.71 17.71
C LYS A 34 -17.11 -3.43 17.46
N GLU A 35 -16.45 -4.27 16.66
CA GLU A 35 -15.04 -4.09 16.27
C GLU A 35 -14.83 -2.91 15.27
N LEU A 36 -15.84 -2.58 14.46
CA LEU A 36 -15.76 -1.49 13.47
C LEU A 36 -15.97 -0.09 14.07
N LEU A 37 -16.83 0.06 15.08
CA LEU A 37 -17.12 1.34 15.73
C LEU A 37 -15.88 2.13 16.21
N PRO A 38 -14.90 1.53 16.92
CA PRO A 38 -13.70 2.25 17.33
C PRO A 38 -12.85 2.69 16.14
N TYR A 39 -12.76 1.85 15.09
CA TYR A 39 -12.06 2.20 13.87
C TYR A 39 -12.70 3.41 13.18
N GLN A 40 -14.02 3.45 13.06
CA GLN A 40 -14.73 4.56 12.42
C GLN A 40 -14.49 5.89 13.17
N LYS A 41 -14.52 5.87 14.51
CA LYS A 41 -14.23 7.05 15.34
C LYS A 41 -12.80 7.54 15.14
N MET A 42 -11.82 6.62 15.12
CA MET A 42 -10.42 6.97 14.89
C MET A 42 -10.19 7.49 13.46
N ALA A 43 -10.80 6.86 12.46
CA ALA A 43 -10.73 7.25 11.07
C ALA A 43 -11.29 8.66 10.85
N ARG A 44 -12.40 9.01 11.48
CA ARG A 44 -12.98 10.36 11.41
C ARG A 44 -12.03 11.43 11.97
N LYS A 45 -11.45 11.19 13.15
CA LYS A 45 -10.45 12.12 13.73
C LYS A 45 -9.22 12.26 12.83
N LYS A 46 -8.71 11.13 12.31
CA LYS A 46 -7.55 11.10 11.41
C LYS A 46 -7.83 11.81 10.08
N SER A 47 -9.05 11.69 9.55
CA SER A 47 -9.47 12.36 8.33
C SER A 47 -9.46 13.88 8.49
N HIS A 48 -10.00 14.41 9.58
CA HIS A 48 -9.97 15.86 9.85
C HIS A 48 -8.53 16.39 9.96
N TYR A 49 -7.67 15.71 10.71
CA TYR A 49 -6.27 16.12 10.85
C TYR A 49 -5.54 16.11 9.49
N ARG A 50 -5.73 15.04 8.71
CA ARG A 50 -5.18 14.97 7.34
C ARG A 50 -5.72 16.07 6.45
N GLY A 51 -7.01 16.37 6.52
CA GLY A 51 -7.66 17.44 5.77
C GLY A 51 -7.04 18.80 6.07
N ILE A 52 -6.84 19.14 7.35
CA ILE A 52 -6.22 20.39 7.77
C ILE A 52 -4.78 20.50 7.22
N ILE A 53 -3.97 19.45 7.38
CA ILE A 53 -2.58 19.47 6.89
C ILE A 53 -2.52 19.64 5.38
N VAL A 54 -3.31 18.86 4.64
CA VAL A 54 -3.32 18.91 3.17
C VAL A 54 -3.83 20.26 2.69
N GLY A 55 -4.87 20.81 3.33
CA GLY A 55 -5.41 22.13 3.02
C GLY A 55 -4.39 23.24 3.26
N LEU A 56 -3.70 23.22 4.41
CA LEU A 56 -2.66 24.19 4.73
C LEU A 56 -1.47 24.11 3.77
N ALA A 57 -1.00 22.90 3.45
CA ALA A 57 0.09 22.70 2.50
C ALA A 57 -0.25 23.25 1.10
N ARG A 58 -1.47 22.98 0.61
CA ARG A 58 -1.95 23.50 -0.68
C ARG A 58 -2.12 25.02 -0.67
N SER A 59 -2.60 25.59 0.44
CA SER A 59 -2.77 27.03 0.58
C SER A 59 -1.42 27.75 0.57
N LEU A 60 -0.43 27.24 1.31
CA LEU A 60 0.91 27.81 1.34
C LEU A 60 1.57 27.83 -0.05
N MET A 61 1.35 26.78 -0.83
CA MET A 61 1.86 26.70 -2.20
C MET A 61 1.27 27.81 -3.10
N LEU A 62 -0.03 28.11 -2.95
CA LEU A 62 -0.68 29.21 -3.67
C LEU A 62 -0.17 30.58 -3.21
N PHE A 63 0.04 30.77 -1.90
CA PHE A 63 0.60 32.02 -1.39
C PHE A 63 2.02 32.26 -1.90
N ALA A 64 2.87 31.23 -1.92
CA ALA A 64 4.22 31.32 -2.48
C ALA A 64 4.21 31.68 -3.96
N TYR A 65 3.26 31.12 -4.73
CA TYR A 65 3.09 31.44 -6.14
C TYR A 65 2.70 32.91 -6.37
N VAL A 66 1.71 33.41 -5.64
CA VAL A 66 1.29 34.82 -5.73
C VAL A 66 2.40 35.76 -5.30
N ALA A 67 3.16 35.42 -4.26
CA ALA A 67 4.31 36.20 -3.82
C ALA A 67 5.42 36.25 -4.89
N GLY A 68 5.69 35.13 -5.55
CA GLY A 68 6.65 35.05 -6.66
C GLY A 68 6.23 35.92 -7.85
N ILE A 69 4.95 35.88 -8.24
CA ILE A 69 4.42 36.75 -9.31
C ILE A 69 4.48 38.22 -8.90
N ARG A 70 4.11 38.57 -7.67
CA ARG A 70 4.16 39.95 -7.19
C ARG A 70 5.57 40.52 -7.31
N TYR A 71 6.58 39.75 -6.92
CA TYR A 71 7.98 40.15 -7.09
C TYR A 71 8.39 40.20 -8.57
N GLY A 72 7.97 39.21 -9.37
CA GLY A 72 8.22 39.18 -10.81
C GLY A 72 7.67 40.42 -11.54
N ILE A 73 6.46 40.89 -11.17
CA ILE A 73 5.86 42.11 -11.74
C ILE A 73 6.74 43.33 -11.44
N ASN A 74 7.23 43.48 -10.21
CA ASN A 74 8.12 44.60 -9.87
C ASN A 74 9.40 44.58 -10.73
N LEU A 75 9.96 43.41 -11.01
CA LEU A 75 11.17 43.27 -11.82
C LEU A 75 10.93 43.60 -13.31
N ILE A 76 9.72 43.35 -13.82
CA ILE A 76 9.32 43.76 -15.17
C ILE A 76 9.21 45.29 -15.25
N ILE A 77 8.62 45.93 -14.23
CA ILE A 77 8.44 47.38 -14.18
C ILE A 77 9.79 48.10 -14.12
N SER A 78 10.76 47.54 -13.38
CA SER A 78 12.13 48.09 -13.32
C SER A 78 12.91 47.96 -14.63
N GLY A 79 12.45 47.16 -15.60
CA GLY A 79 13.12 46.93 -16.88
C GLY A 79 14.28 45.94 -16.82
N ASP A 80 14.50 45.28 -15.67
CA ASP A 80 15.65 44.39 -15.44
C ASP A 80 15.50 43.02 -16.10
N CYS A 81 14.28 42.58 -16.40
CA CYS A 81 14.01 41.26 -16.98
C CYS A 81 12.83 41.27 -17.97
N PRO A 82 12.93 40.54 -19.09
CA PRO A 82 11.82 40.37 -20.02
C PRO A 82 10.74 39.45 -19.43
N TYR A 83 9.47 39.76 -19.73
CA TYR A 83 8.29 39.02 -19.24
C TYR A 83 8.38 37.50 -19.45
N GLY A 84 8.90 37.07 -20.61
CA GLY A 84 9.02 35.65 -20.96
C GLY A 84 9.89 34.86 -19.98
N THR A 85 10.99 35.43 -19.49
CA THR A 85 11.88 34.76 -18.54
C THR A 85 11.19 34.51 -17.21
N ILE A 86 10.41 35.48 -16.72
CA ILE A 86 9.70 35.38 -15.45
C ILE A 86 8.59 34.34 -15.54
N PHE A 87 7.86 34.31 -16.66
CA PHE A 87 6.84 33.29 -16.92
C PHE A 87 7.43 31.88 -16.91
N ILE A 88 8.55 31.67 -17.61
CA ILE A 88 9.24 30.37 -17.66
C ILE A 88 9.68 29.93 -16.26
N VAL A 89 10.26 30.84 -15.46
CA VAL A 89 10.71 30.52 -14.09
C VAL A 89 9.55 30.11 -13.20
N CYS A 90 8.41 30.81 -13.27
CA CYS A 90 7.22 30.47 -12.50
C CYS A 90 6.64 29.09 -12.87
N GLU A 91 6.56 28.78 -14.17
CA GLU A 91 6.09 27.48 -14.66
C GLU A 91 7.01 26.33 -14.24
N VAL A 92 8.33 26.49 -14.47
CA VAL A 92 9.33 25.47 -14.09
C VAL A 92 9.30 25.20 -12.58
N MET A 93 9.08 26.22 -11.76
CA MET A 93 8.95 26.06 -10.31
C MET A 93 7.74 25.22 -9.91
N ILE A 94 6.58 25.42 -10.54
CA ILE A 94 5.36 24.62 -10.27
C ILE A 94 5.57 23.17 -10.71
N VAL A 95 5.98 22.99 -11.97
CA VAL A 95 6.15 21.66 -12.57
C VAL A 95 7.25 20.88 -11.86
N GLY A 96 8.35 21.53 -11.50
CA GLY A 96 9.43 20.96 -10.72
C GLY A 96 8.97 20.49 -9.34
N THR A 97 8.20 21.33 -8.64
CA THR A 97 7.67 20.98 -7.31
C THR A 97 6.72 19.77 -7.37
N TRP A 98 5.82 19.72 -8.36
CA TRP A 98 4.95 18.56 -8.55
C TRP A 98 5.72 17.29 -8.91
N SER A 99 6.75 17.40 -9.74
CA SER A 99 7.59 16.26 -10.12
C SER A 99 8.31 15.68 -8.90
N VAL A 100 8.91 16.53 -8.07
CA VAL A 100 9.55 16.14 -6.80
C VAL A 100 8.52 15.54 -5.84
N GLY A 101 7.34 16.14 -5.71
CA GLY A 101 6.26 15.62 -4.86
C GLY A 101 5.81 14.21 -5.26
N ASN A 102 5.68 13.96 -6.56
CA ASN A 102 5.32 12.64 -7.08
C ASN A 102 6.44 11.62 -6.83
N ALA A 103 7.70 12.00 -7.05
CA ALA A 103 8.85 11.14 -6.75
C ALA A 103 8.93 10.76 -5.27
N LEU A 104 8.71 11.72 -4.36
CA LEU A 104 8.67 11.48 -2.92
C LEU A 104 7.53 10.54 -2.53
N SER A 105 6.38 10.61 -3.20
CA SER A 105 5.24 9.72 -2.93
C SER A 105 5.53 8.25 -3.24
N LEU A 106 6.47 7.98 -4.16
CA LEU A 106 6.87 6.62 -4.55
C LEU A 106 7.85 5.97 -3.56
N SER A 107 8.61 6.79 -2.83
CA SER A 107 9.62 6.33 -1.85
C SER A 107 9.13 5.23 -0.88
N PRO A 108 7.98 5.37 -0.18
CA PRO A 108 7.52 4.33 0.76
C PRO A 108 7.15 3.01 0.07
N ASN A 109 6.68 3.06 -1.18
CA ASN A 109 6.35 1.85 -1.93
C ASN A 109 7.63 1.11 -2.33
N PHE A 110 8.66 1.86 -2.76
CA PHE A 110 9.97 1.31 -3.06
C PHE A 110 10.60 0.63 -1.82
N GLN A 111 10.55 1.30 -0.66
CA GLN A 111 11.04 0.72 0.60
C GLN A 111 10.29 -0.57 0.97
N LYS A 112 8.95 -0.60 0.84
CA LYS A 112 8.17 -1.82 1.08
C LYS A 112 8.55 -2.95 0.12
N GLY A 113 8.83 -2.64 -1.14
CA GLY A 113 9.32 -3.60 -2.12
C GLY A 113 10.64 -4.24 -1.71
N LEU A 114 11.61 -3.43 -1.28
CA LEU A 114 12.90 -3.93 -0.77
C LEU A 114 12.73 -4.86 0.44
N VAL A 115 11.86 -4.49 1.39
CA VAL A 115 11.57 -5.33 2.57
C VAL A 115 10.92 -6.66 2.16
N ALA A 116 9.99 -6.65 1.20
CA ALA A 116 9.36 -7.87 0.70
C ALA A 116 10.38 -8.77 -0.02
N ALA A 117 11.22 -8.20 -0.89
CA ALA A 117 12.28 -8.94 -1.59
C ALA A 117 13.28 -9.55 -0.61
N SER A 118 13.72 -8.79 0.40
CA SER A 118 14.60 -9.29 1.47
C SER A 118 13.99 -10.50 2.17
N ARG A 119 12.69 -10.48 2.51
CA ARG A 119 12.02 -11.63 3.13
C ARG A 119 12.01 -12.87 2.24
N ILE A 120 11.82 -12.71 0.93
CA ILE A 120 11.84 -13.82 -0.03
C ILE A 120 13.25 -14.43 -0.10
N ILE A 121 14.28 -13.59 -0.20
CA ILE A 121 15.67 -14.03 -0.24
C ILE A 121 16.04 -14.77 1.05
N THR A 122 15.70 -14.22 2.22
CA THR A 122 15.94 -14.88 3.51
C THR A 122 15.21 -16.22 3.61
N LEU A 123 14.02 -16.34 3.04
CA LEU A 123 13.28 -17.61 3.00
C LEU A 123 13.97 -18.63 2.07
N LEU A 124 14.50 -18.17 0.93
CA LEU A 124 15.17 -19.01 -0.06
C LEU A 124 16.54 -19.52 0.44
N GLU A 125 17.27 -18.67 1.14
CA GLU A 125 18.59 -18.99 1.72
C GLU A 125 18.48 -19.80 3.02
N ARG A 126 17.29 -19.90 3.60
CA ARG A 126 17.06 -20.67 4.83
C ARG A 126 17.26 -22.16 4.57
N GLN A 127 18.29 -22.74 5.17
CA GLN A 127 18.43 -24.19 5.22
C GLN A 127 17.47 -24.80 6.26
N PRO A 128 16.56 -25.72 5.89
CA PRO A 128 15.69 -26.38 6.83
C PRO A 128 16.48 -27.37 7.69
N VAL A 129 16.16 -27.40 9.00
CA VAL A 129 16.77 -28.33 9.97
C VAL A 129 16.39 -29.78 9.68
N VAL A 130 15.21 -30.00 9.11
CA VAL A 130 14.76 -31.31 8.62
C VAL A 130 14.97 -31.33 7.11
N GLN A 131 16.07 -31.93 6.67
CA GLN A 131 16.30 -32.21 5.26
C GLN A 131 15.60 -33.54 4.90
N ASN A 132 14.75 -33.52 3.88
CA ASN A 132 14.30 -34.77 3.27
C ASN A 132 15.52 -35.42 2.61
N MET A 133 15.70 -36.74 2.80
CA MET A 133 16.80 -37.49 2.17
C MET A 133 16.83 -37.20 0.65
N PRO A 134 18.01 -36.89 0.06
CA PRO A 134 18.14 -36.52 -1.35
C PRO A 134 17.54 -37.56 -2.31
N ASP A 135 17.52 -38.83 -1.91
CA ASP A 135 17.04 -39.95 -2.73
C ASP A 135 15.54 -40.23 -2.60
N ALA A 136 14.81 -39.63 -1.65
CA ALA A 136 13.39 -39.95 -1.46
C ALA A 136 12.52 -39.45 -2.63
N LEU A 137 12.90 -38.31 -3.22
CA LEU A 137 12.20 -37.76 -4.39
C LEU A 137 12.44 -38.69 -5.59
N ASN A 138 13.69 -38.99 -5.94
CA ASN A 138 14.02 -39.89 -7.05
C ASN A 138 13.44 -41.31 -6.87
N PHE A 139 13.47 -41.85 -5.65
CA PHE A 139 12.90 -43.16 -5.34
C PHE A 139 11.37 -43.20 -5.52
N LEU A 140 10.66 -42.15 -5.11
CA LEU A 140 9.20 -42.06 -5.29
C LEU A 140 8.82 -41.92 -6.76
N TRP A 141 9.48 -41.07 -7.55
CA TRP A 141 9.17 -40.91 -8.98
C TRP A 141 9.51 -42.17 -9.79
N ILE A 142 10.64 -42.84 -9.51
CA ILE A 142 11.05 -44.07 -10.21
C ILE A 142 10.09 -45.23 -9.89
N ASN A 143 9.67 -45.39 -8.63
CA ASN A 143 8.69 -46.42 -8.27
C ASN A 143 7.29 -46.13 -8.83
N MET A 144 6.88 -44.86 -8.91
CA MET A 144 5.59 -44.49 -9.53
C MET A 144 5.58 -44.72 -11.04
N LEU A 145 6.73 -44.60 -11.72
CA LEU A 145 6.87 -44.88 -13.14
C LEU A 145 6.95 -46.39 -13.43
N MET A 146 7.59 -47.19 -12.56
CA MET A 146 7.62 -48.66 -12.70
C MET A 146 6.25 -49.31 -12.46
N ASP A 147 5.44 -48.77 -11.53
CA ASP A 147 4.09 -49.27 -11.26
C ASP A 147 3.12 -49.02 -12.43
N ARG A 148 3.31 -47.94 -13.19
CA ARG A 148 2.50 -47.67 -14.39
C ARG A 148 2.83 -48.53 -15.61
N THR A 149 3.98 -49.19 -15.64
CA THR A 149 4.38 -50.06 -16.77
C THR A 149 4.00 -51.54 -16.59
N SER A 150 3.46 -51.93 -15.43
CA SER A 150 3.05 -53.33 -15.16
C SER A 150 1.58 -53.63 -15.46
N ILE A 151 0.78 -52.62 -15.83
CA ILE A 151 -0.67 -52.74 -16.05
C ILE A 151 -1.05 -52.85 -17.55
N ASP A 152 -0.10 -52.65 -18.48
CA ASP A 152 -0.35 -52.67 -19.94
C ASP A 152 0.36 -53.82 -20.69
N VAL A 153 0.45 -55.03 -20.11
CA VAL A 153 0.77 -56.28 -20.84
C VAL A 153 -0.25 -57.36 -20.52
#